data_AF-A0A7C3HU97-F1
#
_entry.id   AF-A0A7C3HU97-F1
#
_cell.length_a   1.000
_cell.length_b   1.000
_cell.length_c   1.000
_cell.angle_alpha   90.00
_cell.angle_beta   90.00
_cell.angle_gamma   90.00
#
_symmetry.space_group_name_H-M   'P 1'
#
loop_
_entity.id
_entity.type
_entity.pdbx_description
1 polymer ?
#
loop_
_entity_poly.entity_id
_entity_poly.type
_entity_poly.pdbx_seq_one_letter_code
_entity_poly.pdbx_strand_id
1 'polypeptide(L)'
;MPCADFDWKGFVLQEIPPAERRRMEEHLRTCAACRQEVEALGLTIVAVRQLPQQPIPRRLAFVSDPVFELPWWKRLWRMPAPVWGFAAACLVAAAIFAHGLLAPPPPAVAQVDPAALEKAVQAELEKQLPARVEAAVRTQLAPAVTQLETRLAAFEQRVETERRADLRDVTAAFELLQKRVNNVYLASAQYGGD
;
A
#
# COMPACT_ATOMS: atom_id res chain seq x y z
N MET A 1 -70.43 -24.82 21.15
CA MET A 1 -69.69 -25.70 22.07
C MET A 1 -68.39 -26.07 21.38
N PRO A 2 -67.22 -25.97 22.03
CA PRO A 2 -65.99 -26.47 21.44
C PRO A 2 -66.19 -27.95 21.16
N CYS A 3 -65.94 -28.38 19.93
CA CYS A 3 -65.89 -29.79 19.61
C CYS A 3 -64.81 -30.41 20.50
N ALA A 4 -65.20 -31.35 21.37
CA ALA A 4 -64.20 -32.10 22.13
C ALA A 4 -63.31 -32.86 21.15
N ASP A 5 -62.05 -33.08 21.52
CA ASP A 5 -61.04 -33.78 20.71
C ASP A 5 -61.38 -35.28 20.64
N PHE A 6 -62.42 -35.60 19.88
CA PHE A 6 -62.89 -36.95 19.66
C PHE A 6 -62.09 -37.60 18.53
N ASP A 7 -61.72 -38.88 18.71
CA ASP A 7 -61.07 -39.65 17.65
C ASP A 7 -62.08 -40.11 16.58
N TRP A 8 -62.42 -39.20 15.66
CA TRP A 8 -63.30 -39.50 14.53
C TRP A 8 -62.72 -40.56 13.59
N LYS A 9 -61.39 -40.71 13.51
CA LYS A 9 -60.75 -41.73 12.67
C LYS A 9 -61.01 -43.11 13.25
N GLY A 10 -60.73 -43.31 14.53
CA GLY A 10 -61.05 -44.54 15.24
C GLY A 10 -62.55 -44.86 15.18
N PHE A 11 -63.42 -43.84 15.27
CA PHE A 11 -64.87 -44.03 15.20
C PHE A 11 -65.33 -44.64 13.87
N VAL A 12 -64.84 -44.10 12.74
CA VAL A 12 -65.19 -44.60 11.39
C VAL A 12 -64.52 -45.94 11.10
N LEU A 13 -63.31 -46.18 11.61
CA LEU A 13 -62.59 -47.46 11.50
C LEU A 13 -63.13 -48.56 12.44
N GLN A 14 -64.05 -48.20 13.33
CA GLN A 14 -64.64 -49.09 14.35
C GLN A 14 -63.68 -49.57 15.44
N GLU A 15 -62.70 -48.74 15.78
CA GLU A 15 -61.67 -49.02 16.79
C GLU A 15 -62.01 -48.45 18.17
N ILE A 16 -63.15 -47.75 18.31
CA ILE A 16 -63.56 -47.09 19.56
C ILE A 16 -64.38 -48.04 20.46
N PRO A 17 -64.14 -48.05 21.79
CA PRO A 17 -64.95 -48.80 22.74
C PRO A 17 -66.44 -48.44 22.69
N PRO A 18 -67.35 -49.40 22.95
CA PRO A 18 -68.80 -49.19 22.76
C PRO A 18 -69.39 -48.11 23.68
N ALA A 19 -68.81 -47.89 24.86
CA ALA A 19 -69.26 -46.85 25.79
C ALA A 19 -68.95 -45.43 25.28
N GLU A 20 -67.83 -45.26 24.60
CA GLU A 20 -67.39 -43.98 24.04
C GLU A 20 -68.08 -43.69 22.70
N ARG A 21 -68.26 -44.71 21.86
CA ARG A 21 -69.03 -44.61 20.61
C ARG A 21 -70.42 -44.01 20.81
N ARG A 22 -71.16 -44.41 21.85
CA ARG A 22 -72.49 -43.83 22.15
C ARG A 22 -72.44 -42.33 22.45
N ARG A 23 -71.38 -41.87 23.13
CA ARG A 23 -71.19 -40.43 23.43
C ARG A 23 -70.88 -39.65 22.16
N MET A 24 -70.07 -40.23 21.27
CA MET A 24 -69.75 -39.64 19.98
C MET A 24 -70.97 -39.56 19.06
N GLU A 25 -71.81 -40.62 19.01
CA GLU A 25 -73.06 -40.63 18.26
C GLU A 25 -74.05 -39.54 18.73
N GLU A 26 -74.16 -39.33 20.04
CA GLU A 26 -74.99 -38.27 20.59
C GLU A 26 -74.45 -36.88 20.24
N HIS A 27 -73.13 -36.70 20.25
CA HIS A 27 -72.50 -35.46 19.78
C HIS A 27 -72.78 -35.21 18.28
N LEU A 28 -72.70 -36.25 17.45
CA LEU A 28 -72.97 -36.13 16.02
C LEU A 28 -74.41 -35.72 15.71
N ARG A 29 -75.39 -36.00 16.59
CA ARG A 29 -76.77 -35.51 16.40
C ARG A 29 -76.87 -33.99 16.51
N THR A 30 -76.04 -33.38 17.36
CA THR A 30 -76.12 -31.95 17.68
C THR A 30 -75.11 -31.09 16.94
N CYS A 31 -73.98 -31.66 16.47
CA CYS A 31 -72.90 -30.92 15.81
C CYS A 31 -72.84 -31.18 14.30
N ALA A 32 -73.15 -30.17 13.48
CA ALA A 32 -73.09 -30.26 12.02
C ALA A 32 -71.65 -30.37 11.47
N ALA A 33 -70.69 -29.67 12.08
CA ALA A 33 -69.29 -29.68 11.64
C ALA A 33 -68.66 -31.07 11.79
N CYS A 34 -68.85 -31.73 12.94
CA CYS A 34 -68.33 -33.08 13.16
C CYS A 34 -69.02 -34.13 12.27
N ARG A 35 -70.29 -33.93 11.89
CA ARG A 35 -70.95 -34.81 10.90
C ARG A 35 -70.28 -34.73 9.53
N GLN A 36 -69.97 -33.53 9.06
CA GLN A 36 -69.29 -33.33 7.77
C GLN A 36 -67.90 -33.98 7.78
N GLU A 37 -67.17 -33.87 8.90
CA GLU A 37 -65.87 -34.51 9.06
C GLU A 37 -65.97 -36.04 8.99
N VAL A 38 -66.92 -36.65 9.72
CA VAL A 38 -67.17 -38.09 9.69
C VAL A 38 -67.58 -38.57 8.29
N GLU A 39 -68.41 -37.79 7.58
CA GLU A 39 -68.81 -38.09 6.20
C GLU A 39 -67.62 -38.05 5.23
N ALA A 40 -66.77 -37.02 5.33
CA ALA A 40 -65.56 -36.89 4.52
C ALA A 40 -64.55 -38.04 4.78
N LEU A 41 -64.39 -38.45 6.03
CA LEU A 41 -63.58 -39.61 6.40
C LEU A 41 -64.17 -40.91 5.83
N GLY A 42 -65.50 -41.06 5.88
CA GLY A 42 -66.22 -42.18 5.29
C GLY A 42 -65.97 -42.30 3.78
N LEU A 43 -66.10 -41.20 3.03
CA LEU A 43 -65.82 -41.16 1.59
C LEU A 43 -64.36 -41.52 1.28
N THR A 44 -63.43 -41.03 2.10
CA THR A 44 -62.00 -41.34 1.96
C THR A 44 -61.73 -42.83 2.15
N ILE A 45 -62.33 -43.45 3.17
CA ILE A 45 -62.18 -44.90 3.43
C ILE A 45 -62.75 -45.73 2.27
N VAL A 46 -63.89 -45.31 1.70
CA VAL A 46 -64.44 -45.97 0.51
C VAL A 46 -63.47 -45.86 -0.68
N ALA A 47 -62.93 -44.66 -0.95
CA ALA A 47 -61.96 -44.46 -2.03
C ALA A 47 -60.68 -45.27 -1.85
N VAL A 48 -60.14 -45.32 -0.62
CA VAL A 48 -58.94 -46.12 -0.30
C VAL A 48 -59.22 -47.62 -0.48
N ARG A 49 -60.41 -48.09 -0.10
CA ARG A 49 -60.81 -49.50 -0.29
C ARG A 49 -61.01 -49.89 -1.76
N GLN A 50 -61.23 -48.93 -2.66
CA GLN A 50 -61.31 -49.16 -4.10
C GLN A 50 -59.94 -49.30 -4.78
N LEU A 51 -58.86 -48.90 -4.11
CA LEU A 51 -57.51 -49.09 -4.64
C LEU A 51 -57.22 -50.61 -4.77
N PRO A 52 -56.60 -51.04 -5.87
CA PRO A 52 -56.20 -52.43 -6.02
C PRO A 52 -55.25 -52.79 -4.88
N GLN A 53 -55.59 -53.86 -4.15
CA GLN A 53 -54.76 -54.40 -3.08
C GLN A 53 -53.49 -54.97 -3.69
N GLN A 54 -52.45 -54.14 -3.80
CA GLN A 54 -51.14 -54.60 -4.22
C GLN A 54 -50.51 -55.38 -3.06
N PRO A 55 -49.86 -56.52 -3.34
CA PRO A 55 -49.12 -57.23 -2.30
C PRO A 55 -48.03 -56.30 -1.78
N ILE A 56 -47.91 -56.18 -0.45
CA ILE A 56 -46.81 -55.45 0.18
C ILE A 56 -45.49 -56.02 -0.40
N PRO A 57 -44.66 -55.17 -1.05
CA PRO A 57 -43.47 -55.65 -1.72
C PRO A 57 -42.55 -56.33 -0.69
N ARG A 58 -42.38 -57.64 -0.82
CA ARG A 58 -41.55 -58.46 0.09
C ARG A 58 -40.05 -58.15 -0.03
N ARG A 59 -39.66 -57.31 -0.99
CA ARG A 59 -38.30 -56.84 -1.24
C ARG A 59 -38.34 -55.35 -1.52
N LEU A 60 -38.23 -54.54 -0.47
CA LEU A 60 -37.88 -53.14 -0.59
C LEU A 60 -36.40 -53.06 -0.95
N ALA A 61 -36.09 -53.05 -2.24
CA ALA A 61 -34.78 -52.57 -2.67
C ALA A 61 -34.83 -51.05 -2.60
N PHE A 62 -34.01 -50.45 -1.72
CA PHE A 62 -33.67 -49.04 -1.83
C PHE A 62 -32.86 -48.90 -3.12
N VAL A 63 -33.56 -48.81 -4.25
CA VAL A 63 -32.97 -48.28 -5.46
C VAL A 63 -32.80 -46.80 -5.14
N SER A 64 -31.61 -46.44 -4.65
CA SER A 64 -31.11 -45.10 -4.88
C SER A 64 -31.29 -44.88 -6.38
N ASP A 65 -32.22 -44.00 -6.73
CA ASP A 65 -32.36 -43.45 -8.07
C ASP A 65 -30.94 -43.34 -8.65
N PRO A 66 -30.61 -44.00 -9.79
CA PRO A 66 -29.25 -43.98 -10.29
C PRO A 66 -28.86 -42.51 -10.41
N VAL A 67 -28.03 -42.04 -9.48
CA VAL A 67 -27.57 -40.67 -9.44
C VAL A 67 -26.85 -40.53 -10.77
N PHE A 68 -27.50 -39.89 -11.74
CA PHE A 68 -26.98 -39.74 -13.11
C PHE A 68 -25.52 -39.34 -12.99
N GLU A 69 -24.60 -40.27 -13.22
CA GLU A 69 -23.19 -39.96 -13.10
C GLU A 69 -22.88 -39.00 -14.24
N LEU A 70 -22.68 -37.73 -13.90
CA LEU A 70 -22.31 -36.75 -14.90
C LEU A 70 -21.03 -37.25 -15.58
N PRO A 71 -20.94 -37.20 -16.92
CA PRO A 71 -19.73 -37.60 -17.62
C PRO A 71 -18.55 -36.78 -17.09
N TRP A 72 -17.37 -37.41 -17.01
CA TRP A 72 -16.19 -36.90 -16.30
C TRP A 72 -15.83 -35.44 -16.66
N TRP A 73 -16.05 -35.03 -17.91
CA TRP A 73 -15.82 -33.65 -18.35
C TRP A 73 -16.75 -32.66 -17.63
N LYS A 74 -18.05 -32.95 -17.53
CA LYS A 74 -19.00 -32.10 -16.77
C LYS A 74 -18.70 -32.11 -15.28
N ARG A 75 -18.18 -33.23 -14.74
CA ARG A 75 -17.72 -33.32 -13.35
C ARG A 75 -16.51 -32.41 -13.11
N LEU A 76 -15.57 -32.33 -14.06
CA LEU A 76 -14.42 -31.44 -14.01
C LEU A 76 -14.83 -29.96 -14.00
N TRP A 77 -15.78 -29.56 -14.85
CA TRP A 77 -16.30 -28.18 -14.88
C TRP A 77 -17.12 -27.80 -13.64
N ARG A 78 -17.67 -28.77 -12.92
CA ARG A 78 -18.40 -28.55 -11.65
C ARG A 78 -17.50 -28.65 -10.40
N MET A 79 -16.20 -28.87 -10.57
CA MET A 79 -15.28 -28.92 -9.43
C MET A 79 -15.26 -27.57 -8.70
N PRO A 80 -15.17 -27.57 -7.35
CA PRO A 80 -15.20 -26.35 -6.57
C PRO A 80 -13.96 -25.48 -6.88
N ALA A 81 -14.14 -24.15 -6.85
CA ALA A 81 -13.10 -23.15 -7.09
C ALA A 81 -11.72 -23.44 -6.45
N PRO A 82 -11.58 -23.94 -5.21
CA PRO A 82 -10.28 -24.29 -4.64
C PRO A 82 -9.49 -25.35 -5.41
N VAL A 83 -10.17 -26.32 -6.06
CA VAL A 83 -9.51 -27.37 -6.86
C VAL A 83 -8.87 -26.77 -8.11
N TRP A 84 -9.56 -25.83 -8.76
CA TRP A 84 -9.02 -25.08 -9.89
C TRP A 84 -7.87 -24.16 -9.49
N GLY A 85 -7.95 -23.55 -8.31
CA GLY A 85 -6.85 -22.75 -7.75
C GLY A 85 -5.57 -23.57 -7.55
N PHE A 86 -5.70 -24.78 -6.99
CA PHE A 86 -4.55 -25.69 -6.82
C PHE A 86 -3.98 -26.15 -8.16
N ALA A 87 -4.84 -26.52 -9.12
CA ALA A 87 -4.40 -26.92 -10.46
C ALA A 87 -3.63 -25.80 -11.18
N ALA A 88 -4.11 -24.55 -11.07
CA ALA A 88 -3.42 -23.38 -11.63
C ALA A 88 -2.06 -23.15 -10.95
N ALA A 89 -1.97 -23.28 -9.62
CA ALA A 89 -0.72 -23.15 -8.89
C ALA A 89 0.30 -24.23 -9.30
N CYS A 90 -0.14 -25.49 -9.47
CA CYS A 90 0.73 -26.56 -9.97
C CYS A 90 1.24 -26.28 -11.38
N LEU A 91 0.41 -25.75 -12.26
CA LEU A 91 0.80 -25.41 -13.63
C LEU A 91 1.85 -24.29 -13.63
N VAL A 92 1.66 -23.24 -12.82
CA VAL A 92 2.64 -22.16 -12.67
C VAL A 92 3.96 -22.67 -12.09
N ALA A 93 3.91 -23.51 -11.05
CA ALA A 93 5.10 -24.10 -10.45
C ALA A 93 5.88 -24.96 -11.47
N ALA A 94 5.18 -25.77 -12.27
CA ALA A 94 5.78 -26.57 -13.33
C ALA A 94 6.40 -25.69 -14.42
N ALA A 95 5.77 -24.57 -14.79
CA ALA A 95 6.31 -23.63 -15.76
C ALA A 95 7.60 -22.96 -15.26
N ILE A 96 7.64 -22.54 -14.00
CA ILE A 96 8.85 -21.96 -13.38
C ILE A 96 9.98 -23.01 -13.34
N PHE A 97 9.66 -24.24 -12.95
CA PHE A 97 10.63 -25.32 -12.88
C PHE A 97 11.20 -25.67 -14.26
N ALA A 98 10.32 -25.82 -15.26
CA ALA A 98 10.72 -26.04 -16.64
C ALA A 98 11.56 -24.87 -17.17
N HIS A 99 11.18 -23.63 -16.86
CA HIS A 99 11.96 -22.46 -17.25
C HIS A 99 13.36 -22.48 -16.63
N GLY A 100 13.51 -22.86 -15.36
CA GLY A 100 14.82 -23.01 -14.71
C GLY A 100 15.70 -24.10 -15.33
N LEU A 101 15.10 -25.19 -15.82
CA LEU A 101 15.82 -26.29 -16.48
C LEU A 101 16.21 -25.97 -17.94
N LEU A 102 15.34 -25.25 -18.66
CA LEU A 102 15.54 -24.92 -20.07
C LEU A 102 16.21 -23.57 -20.29
N ALA A 103 16.31 -22.72 -19.26
CA ALA A 103 17.00 -21.45 -19.38
C ALA A 103 18.49 -21.68 -19.69
N PRO A 104 19.05 -21.00 -20.70
CA PRO A 104 20.49 -21.02 -20.90
C PRO A 104 21.17 -20.50 -19.64
N PRO A 105 22.36 -21.03 -19.29
CA PRO A 105 23.11 -20.49 -18.16
C PRO A 105 23.27 -18.99 -18.37
N PRO A 106 23.08 -18.16 -17.33
CA PRO A 106 23.32 -16.72 -17.46
C PRO A 106 24.72 -16.54 -18.03
N PRO A 107 24.93 -15.55 -18.94
CA PRO A 107 26.26 -15.30 -19.46
C PRO A 107 27.19 -15.17 -18.26
N ALA A 108 28.22 -16.03 -18.21
CA ALA A 108 29.18 -16.01 -17.14
C ALA A 108 29.64 -14.56 -17.02
N VAL A 109 29.31 -13.91 -15.90
CA VAL A 109 29.75 -12.55 -15.62
C VAL A 109 31.25 -12.67 -15.71
N ALA A 110 31.85 -12.12 -16.77
CA ALA A 110 33.29 -12.15 -16.94
C ALA A 110 33.84 -11.59 -15.63
N GLN A 111 34.57 -12.42 -14.88
CA GLN A 111 35.13 -12.00 -13.61
C GLN A 111 36.02 -10.81 -13.94
N VAL A 112 35.53 -9.62 -13.62
CA VAL A 112 36.27 -8.39 -13.87
C VAL A 112 37.47 -8.49 -12.95
N ASP A 113 38.65 -8.64 -13.53
CA ASP A 113 39.89 -8.70 -12.77
C ASP A 113 39.99 -7.40 -11.94
N PRO A 114 39.92 -7.48 -10.60
CA PRO A 114 39.92 -6.29 -9.76
C PRO A 114 41.19 -5.46 -9.98
N ALA A 115 42.32 -6.11 -10.29
CA ALA A 115 43.58 -5.41 -10.56
C ALA A 115 43.55 -4.62 -11.88
N ALA A 116 42.84 -5.12 -12.90
CA ALA A 116 42.67 -4.42 -14.17
C ALA A 116 41.72 -3.22 -14.02
N LEU A 117 40.65 -3.39 -13.22
CA LEU A 117 39.70 -2.32 -12.91
C LEU A 117 40.36 -1.20 -12.09
N GLU A 118 41.14 -1.55 -11.06
CA GLU A 118 41.87 -0.58 -10.25
C GLU A 118 42.84 0.27 -11.08
N LYS A 119 43.58 -0.35 -12.02
CA LYS A 119 44.46 0.39 -12.94
C LYS A 119 43.69 1.32 -13.87
N ALA A 120 42.55 0.86 -14.42
CA ALA A 120 41.71 1.70 -15.27
C ALA A 120 41.13 2.89 -14.50
N VAL A 121 40.70 2.67 -13.26
CA VAL A 121 40.20 3.73 -12.37
C VAL A 121 41.32 4.69 -12.00
N GLN A 122 42.53 4.21 -11.67
CA GLN A 122 43.67 5.07 -11.38
C GLN A 122 44.06 5.95 -12.56
N ALA A 123 44.12 5.39 -13.78
CA ALA A 123 44.43 6.14 -14.99
C ALA A 123 43.38 7.23 -15.28
N GLU A 124 42.09 6.92 -15.11
CA GLU A 124 41.02 7.90 -15.29
C GLU A 124 41.02 8.96 -14.17
N LEU A 125 41.35 8.55 -12.94
CA LEU A 125 41.47 9.46 -11.81
C LEU A 125 42.64 10.42 -12.02
N GLU A 126 43.83 9.95 -12.40
CA GLU A 126 44.99 10.80 -12.71
C GLU A 126 44.69 11.82 -13.81
N LYS A 127 43.83 11.46 -14.76
CA LYS A 127 43.38 12.36 -15.83
C LYS A 127 42.39 13.43 -15.33
N GLN A 128 41.43 13.06 -14.47
CA GLN A 128 40.37 13.97 -14.04
C GLN A 128 40.68 14.78 -12.76
N LEU A 129 41.49 14.23 -11.86
CA LEU A 129 41.82 14.82 -10.57
C LEU A 129 42.49 16.20 -10.67
N PRO A 130 43.50 16.45 -11.51
CA PRO A 130 44.17 17.76 -11.54
C PRO A 130 43.20 18.88 -11.95
N ALA A 131 42.37 18.66 -12.95
CA ALA A 131 41.38 19.65 -13.40
C ALA A 131 40.33 19.95 -12.31
N ARG A 132 39.85 18.92 -11.59
CA ARG A 132 38.88 19.11 -10.50
C ARG A 132 39.50 19.79 -9.28
N VAL A 133 40.73 19.44 -8.93
CA VAL A 133 41.47 20.07 -7.83
C VAL A 133 41.74 21.54 -8.14
N GLU A 134 42.22 21.86 -9.34
CA GLU A 134 42.48 23.24 -9.74
C GLU A 134 41.19 24.08 -9.75
N ALA A 135 40.08 23.53 -10.25
CA ALA A 135 38.78 24.19 -10.19
C ALA A 135 38.34 24.45 -8.75
N ALA A 136 38.44 23.44 -7.87
CA ALA A 136 38.06 23.57 -6.46
C ALA A 136 38.94 24.59 -5.72
N VAL A 137 40.25 24.55 -5.94
CA VAL A 137 41.24 25.48 -5.36
C VAL A 137 40.94 26.91 -5.80
N ARG A 138 40.64 27.13 -7.09
CA ARG A 138 40.24 28.46 -7.59
C ARG A 138 38.95 28.94 -6.95
N THR A 139 37.93 28.09 -6.82
CA THR A 139 36.66 28.47 -6.19
C THR A 139 36.84 28.86 -4.72
N GLN A 140 37.72 28.15 -3.99
CA GLN A 140 37.97 28.44 -2.57
C GLN A 140 38.87 29.66 -2.35
N LEU A 141 39.90 29.85 -3.18
CA LEU A 141 40.89 30.92 -3.00
C LEU A 141 40.47 32.25 -3.65
N ALA A 142 39.65 32.26 -4.70
CA ALA A 142 39.19 33.49 -5.33
C ALA A 142 38.61 34.54 -4.35
N PRO A 143 37.71 34.19 -3.40
CA PRO A 143 37.21 35.17 -2.43
C PRO A 143 38.30 35.64 -1.46
N ALA A 144 39.24 34.77 -1.07
CA ALA A 144 40.34 35.13 -0.19
C ALA A 144 41.34 36.09 -0.87
N VAL A 145 41.69 35.83 -2.13
CA VAL A 145 42.57 36.68 -2.94
C VAL A 145 41.92 38.05 -3.17
N THR A 146 40.64 38.10 -3.57
CA THR A 146 39.93 39.37 -3.74
C THR A 146 39.79 40.14 -2.43
N GLN A 147 39.60 39.45 -1.29
CA GLN A 147 39.60 40.11 0.02
C GLN A 147 40.99 40.67 0.40
N LEU A 148 42.07 40.00 0.04
CA LEU A 148 43.43 40.50 0.24
C LEU A 148 43.72 41.72 -0.63
N GLU A 149 43.37 41.65 -1.92
CA GLU A 149 43.52 42.76 -2.87
C GLU A 149 42.77 44.01 -2.41
N THR A 150 41.52 43.86 -1.95
CA THR A 150 40.74 44.98 -1.43
C THR A 150 41.32 45.58 -0.15
N ARG A 151 41.85 44.75 0.76
CA ARG A 151 42.54 45.23 1.97
C ARG A 151 43.83 45.97 1.65
N LEU A 152 44.62 45.47 0.69
CA LEU A 152 45.84 46.12 0.20
C LEU A 152 45.53 47.48 -0.43
N ALA A 153 44.55 47.55 -1.33
CA ALA A 153 44.13 48.80 -1.95
C ALA A 153 43.62 49.82 -0.90
N ALA A 154 42.84 49.37 0.09
CA ALA A 154 42.37 50.22 1.17
C ALA A 154 43.53 50.73 2.06
N PHE A 155 44.56 49.90 2.28
CA PHE A 155 45.75 50.29 3.02
C PHE A 155 46.58 51.33 2.26
N GLU A 156 46.83 51.10 0.97
CA GLU A 156 47.55 52.05 0.10
C GLU A 156 46.87 53.42 0.08
N GLN A 157 45.54 53.45 -0.07
CA GLN A 157 44.79 54.70 -0.01
C GLN A 157 44.95 55.43 1.34
N ARG A 158 44.90 54.69 2.47
CA ARG A 158 45.10 55.29 3.79
C ARG A 158 46.50 55.91 3.91
N VAL A 159 47.53 55.18 3.51
CA VAL A 159 48.92 55.66 3.54
C VAL A 159 49.09 56.91 2.67
N GLU A 160 48.52 56.93 1.47
CA GLU A 160 48.56 58.12 0.61
C GLU A 160 47.85 59.33 1.23
N THR A 161 46.70 59.10 1.89
CA THR A 161 45.95 60.18 2.54
C THR A 161 46.68 60.75 3.75
N GLU A 162 47.27 59.89 4.60
CA GLU A 162 48.08 60.29 5.75
C GLU A 162 49.32 61.07 5.27
N ARG A 163 50.05 60.53 4.28
CA ARG A 163 51.21 61.22 3.71
C ARG A 163 50.86 62.61 3.17
N ARG A 164 49.69 62.76 2.51
CA ARG A 164 49.23 64.07 2.03
C ARG A 164 48.85 65.01 3.16
N ALA A 165 48.28 64.50 4.25
CA ALA A 165 47.96 65.29 5.44
C ALA A 165 49.25 65.77 6.13
N ASP A 166 50.20 64.86 6.36
CA ASP A 166 51.50 65.18 6.97
C ASP A 166 52.23 66.26 6.18
N LEU A 167 52.30 66.13 4.85
CA LEU A 167 52.94 67.13 3.99
C LEU A 167 52.26 68.50 4.11
N ARG A 168 50.92 68.54 4.21
CA ARG A 168 50.19 69.80 4.43
C ARG A 168 50.53 70.42 5.79
N ASP A 169 50.60 69.60 6.83
CA ASP A 169 50.92 70.06 8.18
C ASP A 169 52.35 70.59 8.29
N VAL A 170 53.35 69.93 7.69
CA VAL A 170 54.72 70.49 7.71
C VAL A 170 54.80 71.75 6.86
N THR A 171 54.10 71.83 5.72
CA THR A 171 54.06 73.05 4.90
C THR A 171 53.45 74.23 5.68
N ALA A 172 52.33 73.99 6.39
CA ALA A 172 51.70 74.99 7.24
C ALA A 172 52.61 75.44 8.41
N ALA A 173 53.37 74.51 9.00
CA ALA A 173 54.34 74.82 10.04
C ALA A 173 55.49 75.70 9.53
N PHE A 174 56.02 75.40 8.32
CA PHE A 174 57.03 76.24 7.67
C PHE A 174 56.49 77.64 7.35
N GLU A 175 55.26 77.76 6.84
CA GLU A 175 54.64 79.07 6.60
C GLU A 175 54.49 79.89 7.89
N LEU A 176 54.10 79.25 9.00
CA LEU A 176 54.01 79.91 10.31
C LEU A 176 55.37 80.40 10.80
N LEU A 177 56.42 79.58 10.66
CA LEU A 177 57.79 79.97 10.99
C LEU A 177 58.26 81.14 10.13
N GLN A 178 58.03 81.10 8.82
CA GLN A 178 58.39 82.19 7.91
C GLN A 178 57.66 83.50 8.28
N LYS A 179 56.35 83.43 8.62
CA LYS A 179 55.59 84.59 9.11
C LYS A 179 56.16 85.16 10.41
N ARG A 180 56.54 84.32 11.37
CA ARG A 180 57.18 84.76 12.62
C ARG A 180 58.53 85.43 12.37
N VAL A 181 59.37 84.85 11.52
CA VAL A 181 60.67 85.43 11.16
C VAL A 181 60.49 86.79 10.47
N ASN A 182 59.57 86.90 9.51
CA ASN A 182 59.25 88.17 8.85
C ASN A 182 58.76 89.23 9.85
N ASN A 183 57.90 88.87 10.80
CA ASN A 183 57.43 89.79 11.84
C ASN A 183 58.57 90.27 12.75
N VAL A 184 59.47 89.37 13.17
CA VAL A 184 60.65 89.73 13.99
C VAL A 184 61.58 90.67 13.22
N TYR A 185 61.83 90.38 11.94
CA TYR A 185 62.66 91.23 11.08
C TYR A 185 62.07 92.64 10.94
N LEU A 186 60.76 92.74 10.66
CA LEU A 186 60.05 94.03 10.60
C LEU A 186 60.09 94.79 11.93
N ALA A 187 59.91 94.11 13.06
CA ALA A 187 60.00 94.73 14.38
C ALA A 187 61.42 95.24 14.69
N SER A 188 62.47 94.51 14.29
CA SER A 188 63.86 94.96 14.46
C SER A 188 64.21 96.17 13.59
N ALA A 189 63.67 96.24 12.36
CA ALA A 189 63.87 97.39 11.47
C ALA A 189 63.26 98.69 12.02
N GLN A 190 62.23 98.59 12.86
CA GLN A 190 61.60 99.75 13.51
C GLN A 190 62.37 100.26 14.75
N TYR A 191 63.23 99.43 15.37
CA TYR A 191 63.98 99.78 16.58
C TYR A 191 65.46 100.11 16.35
N GLY A 192 66.00 99.91 15.14
CA GLY A 192 67.41 100.16 14.79
C GLY A 192 67.69 101.49 14.07
N GLY A 193 66.74 102.42 14.09
CA GLY A 193 66.84 103.73 13.42
C GLY A 193 66.86 104.89 14.41
N ASP A 194 67.89 104.95 15.25
CA ASP A 194 68.38 106.12 15.99
C ASP A 194 69.91 106.14 15.86
#